data_AF-A0AAD4MRE1-F1
#
_entry.id   AF-A0AAD4MRE1-F1
#
_cell.length_a   1.000
_cell.length_b   1.000
_cell.length_c   1.000
_cell.angle_alpha   90.00
_cell.angle_beta   90.00
_cell.angle_gamma   90.00
#
_symmetry.space_group_name_H-M   'P 1'
#
loop_
_entity.id
_entity.type
_entity.pdbx_description
1 polymer ?
#
loop_
_entity_poly.entity_id
_entity_poly.type
_entity_poly.pdbx_seq_one_letter_code
_entity_poly.pdbx_strand_id
1 'polypeptide(L)'
;MALDRNDVHHIVDTTVNGLSIAFNCFLLYLIKYYSTFGVKIYRYLLTVDALLDLCLGIVVFLGQPIGVTGDGITTVISNGFFSGRSAALDSTLITLWGFFLHTNILWIPVQFVYRYRLLCKNDSNNTKANRLIAATAIIYSLIALFIIISWCEVREEFQSAGQHVLDVNNWPQPKTEKVFFVGAYIVSLV
;
A
#
# COMPACT_ATOMS: atom_id res chain seq x y z
N MET A 1 -11.96 -27.57 19.95
CA MET A 1 -10.69 -26.94 19.53
C MET A 1 -11.05 -25.52 19.14
N ALA A 2 -10.75 -24.53 19.99
CA ALA A 2 -11.05 -23.13 19.69
C ALA A 2 -10.00 -22.63 18.70
N LEU A 3 -10.42 -22.01 17.59
CA LEU A 3 -9.50 -21.31 16.70
C LEU A 3 -8.93 -20.10 17.46
N ASP A 4 -7.62 -19.90 17.39
CA ASP A 4 -7.01 -18.70 17.94
C ASP A 4 -7.46 -17.47 17.13
N ARG A 5 -7.59 -16.31 17.78
CA ARG A 5 -8.04 -15.07 17.15
C ARG A 5 -7.11 -14.67 15.99
N ASN A 6 -5.82 -14.91 16.13
CA ASN A 6 -4.83 -14.59 15.11
C ASN A 6 -5.02 -15.45 13.85
N ASP A 7 -5.32 -16.74 14.03
CA ASP A 7 -5.59 -17.65 12.90
C ASP A 7 -6.80 -17.18 12.08
N VAL A 8 -7.86 -16.70 12.75
CA VAL A 8 -9.05 -16.16 12.08
C VAL A 8 -8.69 -14.93 11.24
N HIS A 9 -7.93 -13.98 11.80
CA HIS A 9 -7.50 -12.79 11.06
C HIS A 9 -6.67 -13.15 9.82
N HIS A 10 -5.69 -14.04 9.96
CA HIS A 10 -4.87 -14.50 8.84
C HIS A 10 -5.70 -15.16 7.73
N ILE A 11 -6.66 -16.00 8.08
CA ILE A 11 -7.53 -16.67 7.11
C ILE A 11 -8.38 -15.64 6.36
N VAL A 12 -8.98 -14.69 7.07
CA VAL A 12 -9.81 -13.64 6.47
C VAL A 12 -8.98 -12.77 5.53
N ASP A 13 -7.85 -12.25 5.98
CA ASP A 13 -7.00 -11.36 5.17
C ASP A 13 -6.49 -12.06 3.91
N THR A 14 -6.06 -13.32 4.05
CA THR A 14 -5.60 -14.13 2.91
C THR A 14 -6.73 -14.38 1.91
N THR A 15 -7.93 -14.68 2.38
CA THR A 15 -9.09 -14.96 1.53
C THR A 15 -9.54 -13.70 0.80
N VAL A 16 -9.68 -12.58 1.51
CA VAL A 16 -10.08 -11.29 0.94
C VAL A 16 -9.07 -10.83 -0.12
N ASN A 17 -7.79 -10.94 0.18
CA ASN A 17 -6.74 -10.56 -0.75
C ASN A 17 -6.69 -11.49 -1.99
N GLY A 18 -6.86 -12.80 -1.79
CA GLY A 18 -6.95 -13.75 -2.90
C GLY A 18 -8.11 -13.47 -3.84
N LEU A 19 -9.28 -13.12 -3.30
CA LEU A 19 -10.44 -12.69 -4.08
C LEU A 19 -10.17 -11.37 -4.81
N SER A 20 -9.55 -10.40 -4.15
CA SER A 20 -9.17 -9.11 -4.77
C SER A 20 -8.27 -9.32 -5.99
N ILE A 21 -7.24 -10.15 -5.86
CA ILE A 21 -6.33 -10.49 -6.97
C ILE A 21 -7.10 -11.18 -8.11
N ALA A 22 -7.97 -12.14 -7.79
CA ALA A 22 -8.76 -12.85 -8.78
C ALA A 22 -9.69 -11.91 -9.57
N PHE A 23 -10.40 -11.01 -8.88
CA PHE A 23 -11.27 -10.03 -9.53
C PHE A 23 -10.52 -9.02 -10.37
N ASN A 24 -9.35 -8.54 -9.93
CA ASN A 24 -8.54 -7.62 -10.72
C ASN A 24 -7.95 -8.29 -11.97
N CYS A 25 -7.51 -9.54 -11.87
CA CYS A 25 -7.13 -10.34 -13.03
C CYS A 25 -8.30 -10.52 -14.01
N PHE A 26 -9.49 -10.83 -13.48
CA PHE A 26 -10.70 -10.96 -14.30
C PHE A 26 -11.09 -9.64 -14.97
N LEU A 27 -10.97 -8.51 -14.27
CA LEU A 27 -11.21 -7.18 -14.83
C LEU A 27 -10.25 -6.88 -15.99
N LEU A 28 -8.95 -7.15 -15.83
CA LEU A 28 -7.98 -7.00 -16.92
C LEU A 28 -8.30 -7.91 -18.12
N TYR A 29 -8.74 -9.14 -17.85
CA TYR A 29 -9.23 -10.05 -18.89
C TYR A 29 -10.43 -9.46 -19.64
N LEU A 30 -11.44 -8.94 -18.94
CA LEU A 30 -12.62 -8.31 -19.54
C LEU A 30 -12.25 -7.06 -20.35
N ILE A 31 -11.36 -6.21 -19.84
CA ILE A 31 -10.88 -5.02 -20.54
C ILE A 31 -10.16 -5.41 -21.83
N LYS A 32 -9.40 -6.51 -21.83
CA LYS A 32 -8.65 -6.97 -23.00
C LYS A 32 -9.56 -7.57 -24.08
N TYR A 33 -10.52 -8.41 -23.70
CA TYR A 33 -11.28 -9.22 -24.66
C TYR A 33 -12.72 -8.76 -24.91
N TYR A 34 -13.34 -8.04 -23.96
CA TYR A 34 -14.78 -7.73 -23.98
C TYR A 34 -15.09 -6.22 -23.87
N SER A 35 -14.14 -5.35 -24.24
CA SER A 35 -14.33 -3.90 -24.14
C SER A 35 -15.30 -3.35 -25.21
N THR A 36 -16.50 -2.96 -24.77
CA THR A 36 -17.49 -2.24 -25.60
C THR A 36 -17.09 -0.78 -25.83
N PHE A 37 -17.73 -0.10 -26.78
CA PHE A 37 -17.37 1.29 -27.15
C PHE A 37 -17.35 2.26 -25.95
N GLY A 38 -18.30 2.13 -25.02
CA GLY A 38 -18.33 2.94 -23.80
C GLY A 38 -17.17 2.65 -22.84
N VAL A 39 -16.76 1.39 -22.72
CA VAL A 39 -15.65 0.97 -21.84
C VAL A 39 -14.28 1.31 -22.46
N LYS A 40 -14.18 1.36 -23.79
CA LYS A 40 -12.91 1.71 -24.47
C LYS A 40 -12.36 3.08 -24.07
N ILE A 41 -13.23 4.04 -23.75
CA ILE A 41 -12.83 5.37 -23.29
C ILE A 41 -12.15 5.28 -21.91
N TYR A 42 -12.65 4.41 -21.03
CA TYR A 42 -12.13 4.18 -19.68
C TYR A 42 -11.05 3.12 -19.59
N ARG A 43 -10.78 2.39 -20.68
CA ARG A 43 -9.91 1.21 -20.69
C ARG A 43 -8.56 1.48 -20.04
N TYR A 44 -7.92 2.61 -20.38
CA TYR A 44 -6.62 2.95 -19.80
C TYR A 44 -6.72 3.17 -18.28
N LEU A 45 -7.72 3.95 -17.83
CA LEU A 45 -7.94 4.26 -16.42
C LEU A 45 -8.19 2.99 -15.60
N LEU A 46 -9.10 2.12 -16.08
CA LEU A 46 -9.43 0.85 -15.43
C LEU A 46 -8.26 -0.14 -15.44
N THR A 47 -7.43 -0.11 -16.49
CA THR A 47 -6.23 -0.96 -16.56
C THR A 47 -5.22 -0.52 -15.51
N VAL A 48 -4.94 0.78 -15.39
CA VAL A 48 -4.01 1.31 -14.39
C VAL A 48 -4.49 1.02 -12.98
N ASP A 49 -5.79 1.23 -12.72
CA ASP A 49 -6.42 0.93 -11.43
C ASP A 49 -6.26 -0.55 -11.05
N ALA A 50 -6.66 -1.46 -11.93
CA ALA A 50 -6.53 -2.90 -11.69
C ALA A 50 -5.08 -3.35 -11.51
N LEU A 51 -4.12 -2.71 -12.21
CA LEU A 51 -2.70 -2.99 -12.02
C LEU A 51 -2.18 -2.52 -10.67
N LEU A 52 -2.61 -1.33 -10.21
CA LEU A 52 -2.25 -0.82 -8.88
C LEU A 52 -2.81 -1.70 -7.77
N ASP A 53 -4.06 -2.14 -7.90
CA ASP A 53 -4.68 -3.08 -6.95
C ASP A 53 -3.98 -4.44 -6.96
N LEU A 54 -3.56 -4.96 -8.13
CA LEU A 54 -2.77 -6.20 -8.19
C LEU A 54 -1.42 -6.05 -7.52
N CYS A 55 -0.70 -4.96 -7.80
CA CYS A 55 0.58 -4.68 -7.14
C CYS A 55 0.42 -4.59 -5.63
N LEU A 56 -0.59 -3.85 -5.15
CA LEU A 56 -0.90 -3.76 -3.73
C LEU A 56 -1.26 -5.13 -3.14
N GLY A 57 -2.13 -5.89 -3.80
CA GLY A 57 -2.55 -7.22 -3.35
C GLY A 57 -1.39 -8.20 -3.26
N ILE A 58 -0.46 -8.20 -4.23
CA ILE A 58 0.76 -9.01 -4.17
C ILE A 58 1.61 -8.59 -2.96
N VAL A 59 1.84 -7.29 -2.75
CA VAL A 59 2.65 -6.82 -1.62
C VAL A 59 1.99 -7.16 -0.28
N VAL A 60 0.67 -7.01 -0.16
CA VAL A 60 -0.11 -7.41 1.03
C VAL A 60 -0.02 -8.92 1.25
N PHE A 61 -0.06 -9.72 0.18
CA PHE A 61 0.07 -11.18 0.29
C PHE A 61 1.46 -11.58 0.81
N LEU A 62 2.50 -10.94 0.30
CA LEU A 62 3.89 -11.26 0.64
C LEU A 62 4.30 -10.74 2.02
N GLY A 63 3.86 -9.53 2.37
CA GLY A 63 4.25 -8.84 3.60
C GLY A 63 3.28 -8.98 4.76
N GLN A 64 1.99 -9.22 4.51
CA GLN A 64 0.90 -9.20 5.51
C GLN A 64 1.11 -8.11 6.57
N PRO A 65 1.07 -6.82 6.17
CA PRO A 65 1.38 -5.72 7.07
C PRO A 65 0.34 -5.63 8.18
N ILE A 66 0.79 -5.64 9.44
CA ILE A 66 -0.07 -5.52 10.62
C ILE A 66 0.24 -4.21 11.33
N GLY A 67 -0.80 -3.41 11.59
CA GLY A 67 -0.72 -2.23 12.43
C GLY A 67 -0.73 -2.62 13.91
N VAL A 68 0.31 -2.27 14.65
CA VAL A 68 0.42 -2.43 16.10
C VAL A 68 0.52 -1.06 16.73
N THR A 69 -0.44 -0.71 17.60
CA THR A 69 -0.44 0.56 18.32
C THR A 69 -0.04 0.34 19.78
N GLY A 70 1.00 1.03 20.23
CA GLY A 70 1.48 1.02 21.61
C GLY A 70 1.96 2.42 22.01
N ASP A 71 1.66 2.85 23.24
CA ASP A 71 2.09 4.14 23.80
C ASP A 71 1.79 5.37 22.92
N GLY A 72 0.65 5.35 22.22
CA GLY A 72 0.23 6.43 21.31
C GLY A 72 0.92 6.42 19.94
N ILE A 73 1.81 5.47 19.68
CA ILE A 73 2.51 5.30 18.41
C ILE A 73 1.93 4.09 17.68
N THR A 74 1.50 4.29 16.44
CA THR A 74 1.12 3.18 15.55
C THR A 74 2.34 2.73 14.78
N THR A 75 2.55 1.43 14.64
CA THR A 75 3.70 0.84 13.96
C THR A 75 3.19 -0.22 12.98
N VAL A 76 3.89 -0.44 11.87
CA VAL A 76 3.46 -1.43 10.87
C VAL A 76 4.56 -2.47 10.73
N ILE A 77 4.22 -3.72 11.02
CA ILE A 77 5.14 -4.86 10.99
C ILE A 77 4.77 -5.79 9.83
N SER A 78 5.78 -6.38 9.20
CA SER A 78 5.62 -7.43 8.18
C SER A 78 5.43 -8.77 8.91
N ASN A 79 4.27 -9.41 8.72
CA ASN A 79 3.97 -10.73 9.29
C ASN A 79 3.79 -11.81 8.21
N GLY A 80 4.16 -11.50 6.97
CA GLY A 80 3.95 -12.39 5.83
C GLY A 80 5.01 -13.48 5.70
N PHE A 81 5.03 -14.12 4.53
CA PHE A 81 5.92 -15.25 4.21
C PHE A 81 7.41 -14.92 4.34
N PHE A 82 7.77 -13.64 4.16
CA PHE A 82 9.14 -13.16 4.25
C PHE A 82 9.53 -12.61 5.62
N SER A 83 8.60 -12.60 6.59
CA SER A 83 8.85 -12.06 7.92
C SER A 83 10.07 -12.71 8.57
N GLY A 84 10.95 -11.88 9.13
CA GLY A 84 12.12 -12.33 9.88
C GLY A 84 13.27 -12.87 9.03
N ARG A 85 13.12 -13.02 7.70
CA ARG A 85 14.22 -13.47 6.82
C ARG A 85 15.30 -12.41 6.63
N SER A 86 14.91 -11.16 6.47
CA SER A 86 15.82 -10.03 6.33
C SER A 86 15.11 -8.73 6.69
N ALA A 87 15.76 -7.90 7.51
CA ALA A 87 15.24 -6.58 7.86
C ALA A 87 15.06 -5.68 6.62
N ALA A 88 15.96 -5.80 5.64
CA ALA A 88 15.86 -5.06 4.38
C ALA A 88 14.65 -5.49 3.55
N LEU A 89 14.32 -6.79 3.55
CA LEU A 89 13.13 -7.29 2.85
C LEU A 89 11.84 -6.82 3.53
N ASP A 90 11.77 -6.90 4.86
CA ASP A 90 10.61 -6.42 5.62
C ASP A 90 10.42 -4.91 5.43
N SER A 91 11.49 -4.12 5.49
CA SER A 91 11.47 -2.68 5.22
C SER A 91 11.01 -2.36 3.78
N THR A 92 11.52 -3.11 2.80
CA THR A 92 11.11 -2.95 1.39
C THR A 92 9.64 -3.27 1.19
N LEU A 93 9.13 -4.37 1.76
CA LEU A 93 7.72 -4.77 1.63
C LEU A 93 6.78 -3.74 2.27
N ILE A 94 7.13 -3.24 3.45
CA ILE A 94 6.36 -2.19 4.15
C ILE A 94 6.37 -0.88 3.34
N THR A 95 7.52 -0.50 2.79
CA THR A 95 7.67 0.70 1.95
C THR A 95 6.82 0.59 0.68
N LEU A 96 6.90 -0.54 -0.02
CA LEU A 96 6.09 -0.82 -1.21
C LEU A 96 4.60 -0.82 -0.89
N TRP A 97 4.22 -1.41 0.25
CA TRP A 97 2.83 -1.41 0.70
C TRP A 97 2.31 0.01 0.92
N GLY A 98 3.06 0.83 1.68
CA GLY A 98 2.71 2.22 1.93
C GLY A 98 2.61 3.04 0.65
N PHE A 99 3.54 2.84 -0.28
CA PHE A 99 3.52 3.48 -1.60
C PHE A 99 2.27 3.13 -2.40
N PHE A 100 1.99 1.83 -2.61
CA PHE A 100 0.83 1.41 -3.40
C PHE A 100 -0.50 1.77 -2.73
N LEU A 101 -0.58 1.71 -1.40
CA LEU A 101 -1.77 2.16 -0.66
C LEU A 101 -2.01 3.65 -0.90
N HIS A 102 -0.97 4.47 -0.76
CA HIS A 102 -1.07 5.91 -0.98
C HIS A 102 -1.44 6.26 -2.42
N THR A 103 -0.81 5.61 -3.41
CA THR A 103 -1.13 5.80 -4.83
C THR A 103 -2.58 5.42 -5.13
N ASN A 104 -3.11 4.34 -4.56
CA ASN A 104 -4.51 3.95 -4.73
C ASN A 104 -5.48 5.02 -4.18
N ILE A 105 -5.22 5.55 -2.98
CA ILE A 105 -6.04 6.62 -2.40
C ILE A 105 -6.05 7.87 -3.29
N LEU A 106 -4.88 8.27 -3.82
CA LEU A 106 -4.76 9.40 -4.73
C LEU A 106 -5.44 9.17 -6.09
N TRP A 107 -5.54 7.92 -6.52
CA TRP A 107 -6.15 7.61 -7.81
C TRP A 107 -7.67 7.81 -7.81
N ILE A 108 -8.33 7.65 -6.65
CA ILE A 108 -9.78 7.88 -6.50
C ILE A 108 -10.23 9.27 -6.99
N PRO A 109 -9.67 10.41 -6.50
CA PRO A 109 -10.06 11.73 -7.01
C PRO A 109 -9.68 11.93 -8.48
N VAL A 110 -8.59 11.33 -8.97
CA VAL A 110 -8.22 11.37 -10.40
C VAL A 110 -9.30 10.72 -11.25
N GLN A 111 -9.78 9.54 -10.84
CA GLN A 111 -10.89 8.86 -11.53
C GLN A 111 -12.16 9.69 -11.48
N PHE A 112 -12.49 10.28 -10.33
CA PHE A 112 -13.66 11.13 -10.17
C PHE A 112 -13.63 12.32 -11.12
N VAL A 113 -12.52 13.07 -11.15
CA VAL A 113 -12.36 14.24 -12.04
C VAL A 113 -12.42 13.82 -13.51
N TYR A 114 -11.79 12.70 -13.86
CA TYR A 114 -11.83 12.16 -15.22
C TYR A 114 -13.28 11.84 -15.64
N ARG A 115 -14.03 11.10 -14.82
CA ARG A 115 -15.43 10.74 -15.08
C ARG A 115 -16.34 11.97 -15.14
N TYR A 116 -16.15 12.93 -14.23
CA TYR A 116 -16.91 14.18 -14.21
C TYR A 116 -16.73 14.98 -15.51
N ARG A 117 -15.50 15.12 -15.99
CA ARG A 117 -15.23 15.87 -17.24
C ARG A 117 -15.81 15.18 -18.47
N LEU A 118 -15.77 13.85 -18.49
CA LEU A 118 -16.30 13.08 -19.59
C LEU A 118 -17.83 13.14 -19.63
N LEU A 119 -18.51 12.97 -18.49
CA LEU A 119 -19.98 12.93 -18.42
C LEU A 119 -20.63 14.32 -18.45
N CYS A 120 -20.11 15.28 -17.67
CA CYS A 120 -20.78 16.56 -17.47
C CYS A 120 -20.33 17.65 -18.45
N LYS A 121 -19.09 17.61 -18.94
CA LYS A 121 -18.56 18.59 -19.91
C LYS A 121 -18.54 18.09 -21.35
N ASN A 122 -18.81 16.80 -21.57
CA ASN A 122 -18.65 16.14 -22.87
C ASN A 122 -17.27 16.41 -23.52
N ASP A 123 -16.26 16.67 -22.69
CA ASP A 123 -14.94 17.18 -23.10
C ASP A 123 -14.00 15.99 -23.40
N SER A 124 -14.51 15.00 -24.14
CA SER A 124 -13.83 13.70 -24.36
C SER A 124 -12.46 13.85 -25.04
N ASN A 125 -12.25 14.96 -25.76
CA ASN A 125 -11.03 15.23 -26.53
C ASN A 125 -9.97 16.07 -25.79
N ASN A 126 -10.18 16.48 -24.53
CA ASN A 126 -9.18 17.26 -23.81
C ASN A 126 -8.10 16.38 -23.16
N THR A 127 -7.43 15.59 -24.00
CA THR A 127 -6.38 14.62 -23.65
C THR A 127 -5.18 15.29 -22.98
N LYS A 128 -4.96 16.59 -23.19
CA LYS A 128 -3.86 17.33 -22.55
C LYS A 128 -4.12 17.52 -21.05
N ALA A 129 -5.31 17.97 -20.68
CA ALA A 129 -5.64 18.20 -19.27
C ALA A 129 -5.78 16.88 -18.49
N ASN A 130 -6.29 15.81 -19.10
CA ASN A 130 -6.31 14.48 -18.46
C ASN A 130 -4.91 13.90 -18.26
N ARG A 131 -4.00 14.11 -19.23
CA ARG A 131 -2.58 13.75 -19.06
C ARG A 131 -1.92 14.57 -17.95
N LEU A 132 -2.24 15.86 -17.84
CA LEU A 132 -1.71 16.72 -16.78
C LEU A 132 -2.15 16.24 -15.39
N ILE A 133 -3.44 15.94 -15.20
CA ILE A 133 -3.96 15.42 -13.92
C ILE A 133 -3.27 14.10 -13.54
N ALA A 134 -3.14 13.18 -14.50
CA ALA A 134 -2.45 11.91 -14.27
C ALA A 134 -0.96 12.12 -13.94
N ALA A 135 -0.27 13.04 -14.65
CA ALA A 135 1.12 13.37 -14.37
C ALA A 135 1.30 13.96 -12.96
N THR A 136 0.41 14.87 -12.55
CA THR A 136 0.43 15.45 -11.19
C THR A 136 0.26 14.36 -10.13
N ALA A 137 -0.66 13.41 -10.32
CA ALA A 137 -0.87 12.31 -9.39
C ALA A 137 0.35 11.38 -9.28
N ILE A 138 1.03 11.11 -10.41
CA ILE A 138 2.27 10.34 -10.44
C ILE A 138 3.38 11.09 -9.70
N ILE A 139 3.59 12.38 -9.99
CA ILE A 139 4.60 13.21 -9.32
C ILE A 139 4.35 13.23 -7.81
N TYR A 140 3.10 13.41 -7.38
CA TYR A 140 2.77 13.41 -5.96
C TYR A 140 3.01 12.04 -5.31
N SER A 141 2.68 10.94 -6.00
CA SER A 141 3.00 9.58 -5.54
C SER A 141 4.51 9.35 -5.38
N LEU A 142 5.32 9.89 -6.30
CA LEU A 142 6.79 9.80 -6.22
C LEU A 142 7.36 10.64 -5.07
N ILE A 143 6.80 11.84 -4.83
CA ILE A 143 7.17 12.65 -3.66
C ILE A 143 6.83 11.91 -2.37
N ALA A 144 5.64 11.31 -2.29
CA ALA A 144 5.25 10.49 -1.15
C ALA A 144 6.18 9.28 -0.95
N LEU A 145 6.60 8.61 -2.04
CA LEU A 145 7.60 7.55 -1.98
C LEU A 145 8.92 8.03 -1.39
N PHE A 146 9.43 9.17 -1.87
CA PHE A 146 10.66 9.77 -1.34
C PHE A 146 10.55 10.06 0.15
N ILE A 147 9.43 10.65 0.58
CA ILE A 147 9.14 10.91 2.00
C ILE A 147 9.15 9.58 2.77
N ILE A 148 8.40 8.56 2.34
CA ILE A 148 8.33 7.25 3.01
C ILE A 148 9.74 6.65 3.16
N ILE A 149 10.55 6.67 2.10
CA ILE A 149 11.92 6.16 2.14
C ILE A 149 12.79 6.94 3.14
N SER A 150 12.76 8.28 3.09
CA SER A 150 13.52 9.11 4.03
C SER A 150 13.14 8.86 5.48
N TRP A 151 11.85 8.62 5.76
CA TRP A 151 11.39 8.24 7.09
C TRP A 151 11.85 6.83 7.51
N CYS A 152 11.92 5.88 6.57
CA CYS A 152 12.48 4.55 6.84
C CYS A 152 13.98 4.59 7.16
N GLU A 153 14.75 5.44 6.49
CA GLU A 153 16.20 5.57 6.73
C GLU A 153 16.51 6.20 8.10
N VAL A 154 15.87 7.33 8.41
CA VAL A 154 15.99 8.01 9.72
C VAL A 154 15.66 7.05 10.88
N ARG A 155 14.75 6.10 10.66
CA ARG A 155 14.36 5.12 11.66
C ARG A 155 15.44 4.09 11.98
N GLU A 156 16.22 3.63 11.00
CA GLU A 156 17.29 2.65 11.26
C GLU A 156 18.34 3.22 12.22
N GLU A 157 18.62 4.52 12.12
CA GLU A 157 19.48 5.24 13.06
C GLU A 157 18.89 5.24 14.48
N PHE A 158 17.59 5.55 14.65
CA PHE A 158 16.95 5.53 15.97
C PHE A 158 16.87 4.13 16.59
N GLN A 159 16.66 3.07 15.80
CA GLN A 159 16.69 1.70 16.31
C GLN A 159 18.10 1.29 16.74
N SER A 160 19.14 1.63 15.99
CA SER A 160 20.52 1.36 16.40
C SER A 160 20.91 2.10 17.70
N ALA A 161 20.44 3.34 17.86
CA ALA A 161 20.67 4.13 19.06
C ALA A 161 19.89 3.58 20.27
N GLY A 162 18.64 3.16 20.08
CA GLY A 162 17.81 2.55 21.11
C GLY A 162 18.35 1.18 21.58
N GLN A 163 18.80 0.33 20.65
CA GLN A 163 19.42 -0.95 20.97
C GLN A 163 20.70 -0.75 21.80
N HIS A 164 21.53 0.25 21.45
CA HIS A 164 22.74 0.59 22.19
C HIS A 164 22.44 1.04 23.63
N VAL A 165 21.33 1.75 23.87
CA VAL A 165 20.90 2.15 25.23
C VAL A 165 20.38 0.96 26.04
N LEU A 166 19.69 0.00 25.40
CA LEU A 166 19.20 -1.22 26.04
C LEU A 166 20.36 -2.17 26.41
N ASP A 167 21.37 -2.27 25.54
CA ASP A 167 22.57 -3.07 25.76
C ASP A 167 23.47 -2.48 26.88
N VAL A 168 23.58 -1.15 26.95
CA VAL A 168 24.33 -0.46 28.03
C VAL A 168 23.69 -0.67 29.40
N ASN A 169 22.37 -0.81 29.46
CA ASN A 169 21.63 -0.87 30.73
C ASN A 169 21.26 -2.30 31.18
N ASN A 170 21.67 -3.36 30.47
CA ASN A 170 21.33 -4.77 30.80
C ASN A 170 19.83 -5.03 30.99
N TRP A 171 18.97 -4.36 30.21
CA TRP A 171 17.52 -4.61 30.29
C TRP A 171 17.18 -5.97 29.65
N PRO A 172 16.22 -6.72 30.20
CA PRO A 172 15.80 -7.99 29.62
C PRO A 172 15.28 -7.78 28.20
N GLN A 173 15.99 -8.37 27.24
CA GLN A 173 15.66 -8.29 25.82
C GLN A 173 14.33 -9.02 25.54
N PRO A 174 13.35 -8.40 24.89
CA PRO A 174 12.15 -9.10 24.43
C PRO A 174 12.56 -10.18 23.43
N LYS A 175 12.15 -11.43 23.69
CA LYS A 175 12.69 -12.61 23.01
C LYS A 175 12.36 -12.71 21.51
N THR A 176 11.43 -11.94 20.95
CA THR A 176 10.94 -12.19 19.58
C THR A 176 10.21 -11.03 18.89
N GLU A 177 10.50 -9.76 19.19
CA GLU A 177 9.86 -8.67 18.43
C GLU A 177 10.89 -7.67 17.92
N LYS A 178 11.28 -7.86 16.64
CA LYS A 178 11.72 -6.74 15.82
C LYS A 178 10.48 -5.88 15.57
N VAL A 179 10.20 -4.95 16.49
CA VAL A 179 9.11 -3.99 16.32
C VAL A 179 9.48 -3.06 15.17
N PHE A 180 8.66 -3.05 14.12
CA PHE A 180 8.88 -2.17 12.97
C PHE A 180 8.08 -0.88 13.08
N PHE A 181 8.72 0.22 13.47
CA PHE A 181 8.10 1.55 13.52
C PHE A 181 7.63 2.04 12.14
N VAL A 182 6.33 2.30 12.00
CA VAL A 182 5.74 3.10 10.91
C VAL A 182 4.63 3.93 11.55
N GLY A 183 5.03 5.00 12.21
CA GLY A 183 4.14 5.78 13.07
C GLY A 183 4.28 7.26 12.88
N ALA A 184 3.71 7.79 11.79
CA ALA A 184 3.31 9.19 11.70
C ALA A 184 2.45 9.55 10.46
N TYR A 185 1.84 8.60 9.73
CA TYR A 185 1.06 8.96 8.53
C TYR A 185 -0.44 8.67 8.59
N ILE A 186 -0.92 7.81 9.50
CA ILE A 186 -2.36 7.52 9.59
C ILE A 186 -3.10 8.56 10.46
N VAL A 187 -2.44 9.17 11.45
CA VAL A 187 -3.08 10.16 12.36
C VAL A 187 -3.13 11.57 11.78
N SER A 188 -2.31 11.88 10.77
CA SER A 188 -2.27 13.20 10.12
C SER A 188 -3.22 13.32 8.90
N LEU A 189 -3.93 12.24 8.56
CA LEU A 189 -4.86 12.16 7.41
C LEU A 189 -6.32 11.86 7.82
N VAL A 190 -6.62 11.81 9.12
CA VAL A 190 -7.98 11.80 9.69
C VAL A 190 -8.21 13.13 10.40
#